data_AF-A0A969LCE0-F1
#
_entry.id   AF-A0A969LCE0-F1
#
_cell.length_a   1.000
_cell.length_b   1.000
_cell.length_c   1.000
_cell.angle_alpha   90.00
_cell.angle_beta   90.00
_cell.angle_gamma   90.00
#
_symmetry.space_group_name_H-M   'P 1'
#
loop_
_entity.id
_entity.type
_entity.pdbx_description
1 polymer ?
#
loop_
_entity_poly.entity_id
_entity_poly.type
_entity_poly.pdbx_seq_one_letter_code
_entity_poly.pdbx_strand_id
1 'polypeptide(L)'
;MPISASGGIQPDACERAYLNGTLVSWDGQPIAPLTNNRVRVWLREQVASILQSPAIKDDEPFSNYGLRPRQLITRLEQWLKRRCMPTMLYDYPTIDLLAEHLVPQHEARSQLSPSLLPPTEPGEPIAIVGIGCRFPGGANSPTAFWQLLQDGVDAITEVPADRWDVQERFNTDRSVPGAVVTRWGGFLDDIDQFDNGFFGISPREAACMDPQQRILLETAWEAFEDAGIPVDQLAGSQTGVFVGSWLSDYGQSQLGMLDQIDTYVGTGSVLSLLANRLSYAFDFHGPSMVTDTACSSSLVALHLACQSIRTGESSIALAGGSNLLLSPAFAINFSKARVLSPDGRCKTFDARADGYVRSEGVGLVVLKRLSQALADDDRIYAVIRGGVVHQDGLTNGIMAPNRHAQEAMLRLAYHRAGIAPEDVNYIEAHGTGTFLGDPIETMALGAVLGANRNEHAPCLIGSVKTNIGHLEGAAGVAGLIKVALMLYHRELVPSLHFETPNPHIPFEELALEVVQEHRAWQSNHPLRTAGVSSFGFGGTIAHMVLQEAPVANTLNASDTEPDEPPYLLPLSARSPQAL
;
A
#
# COMPACT_ATOMS: atom_id res chain seq x y z
N MET A 1 40.57 17.66 -27.00
CA MET A 1 40.50 16.37 -26.28
C MET A 1 41.90 15.93 -25.87
N PRO A 2 42.15 15.53 -24.63
CA PRO A 2 43.41 14.90 -24.22
C PRO A 2 43.54 13.51 -24.84
N ILE A 3 44.58 13.35 -25.66
CA ILE A 3 44.90 12.14 -26.41
C ILE A 3 46.28 11.67 -25.92
N SER A 4 46.43 10.37 -25.67
CA SER A 4 47.71 9.78 -25.31
C SER A 4 48.73 9.90 -26.45
N ALA A 5 50.01 9.73 -26.17
CA ALA A 5 51.05 9.65 -27.20
C ALA A 5 50.82 8.50 -28.22
N SER A 6 49.95 7.55 -27.91
CA SER A 6 49.53 6.43 -28.78
C SER A 6 48.23 6.68 -29.55
N GLY A 7 47.64 7.87 -29.46
CA GLY A 7 46.40 8.22 -30.18
C GLY A 7 45.10 7.79 -29.49
N GLY A 8 45.17 7.24 -28.27
CA GLY A 8 43.99 6.83 -27.50
C GLY A 8 43.38 7.98 -26.69
N ILE A 9 42.06 8.01 -26.59
CA ILE A 9 41.34 8.95 -25.71
C ILE A 9 41.69 8.61 -24.25
N GLN A 10 42.01 9.62 -23.44
CA GLN A 10 42.24 9.46 -22.00
C GLN A 10 40.97 9.87 -21.23
N PRO A 11 40.13 8.93 -20.76
CA PRO A 11 38.83 9.24 -20.15
C PRO A 11 38.96 10.18 -18.94
N ASP A 12 39.83 9.86 -17.98
CA ASP A 12 40.05 10.67 -16.77
C ASP A 12 40.60 12.07 -17.07
N ALA A 13 41.39 12.20 -18.15
CA ALA A 13 41.89 13.51 -18.57
C ALA A 13 40.80 14.31 -19.28
N CYS A 14 39.93 13.67 -20.06
CA CYS A 14 38.78 14.31 -20.69
C CYS A 14 37.79 14.80 -19.64
N GLU A 15 37.55 13.99 -18.61
CA GLU A 15 36.70 14.32 -17.48
C GLU A 15 37.27 15.51 -16.68
N ARG A 16 38.56 15.48 -16.31
CA ARG A 16 39.21 16.63 -15.65
C ARG A 16 39.18 17.91 -16.50
N ALA A 17 39.39 17.79 -17.81
CA ALA A 17 39.31 18.94 -18.72
C ALA A 17 37.86 19.47 -18.84
N TYR A 18 36.86 18.58 -18.82
CA TYR A 18 35.45 18.95 -18.84
C TYR A 18 35.07 19.74 -17.59
N LEU A 19 35.44 19.22 -16.40
CA LEU A 19 35.17 19.87 -15.11
C LEU A 19 35.89 21.22 -14.97
N ASN A 20 37.11 21.33 -15.48
CA ASN A 20 37.87 22.58 -15.47
C ASN A 20 37.43 23.59 -16.56
N GLY A 21 36.43 23.25 -17.38
CA GLY A 21 35.97 24.12 -18.47
C GLY A 21 36.98 24.32 -19.60
N THR A 22 37.99 23.47 -19.69
CA THR A 22 39.06 23.51 -20.69
C THR A 22 38.84 22.49 -21.81
N LEU A 23 37.80 21.65 -21.72
CA LEU A 23 37.45 20.72 -22.77
C LEU A 23 36.86 21.46 -23.97
N VAL A 24 37.42 21.18 -25.15
CA VAL A 24 36.93 21.66 -26.43
C VAL A 24 36.50 20.48 -27.29
N SER A 25 35.41 20.66 -28.02
CA SER A 25 34.90 19.71 -29.02
C SER A 25 35.79 19.68 -30.26
N TRP A 26 35.53 18.73 -31.16
CA TRP A 26 36.38 18.47 -32.32
C TRP A 26 36.43 19.63 -33.33
N ASP A 27 35.43 20.50 -33.34
CA ASP A 27 35.37 21.73 -34.15
C ASP A 27 35.94 22.97 -33.42
N GLY A 28 36.53 22.79 -32.23
CA GLY A 28 37.13 23.86 -31.44
C GLY A 28 36.16 24.63 -30.54
N GLN A 29 34.88 24.25 -30.45
CA GLN A 29 33.95 24.91 -29.55
C GLN A 29 34.17 24.48 -28.09
N PRO A 30 34.21 25.42 -27.12
CA PRO A 30 34.30 25.12 -25.69
C PRO A 30 33.11 24.28 -25.22
N ILE A 31 33.39 23.16 -24.57
CA ILE A 31 32.40 22.35 -23.87
C ILE A 31 32.38 22.84 -22.42
N ALA A 32 31.52 23.81 -22.14
CA ALA A 32 31.37 24.33 -20.78
C ALA A 32 30.66 23.30 -19.88
N PRO A 33 31.18 23.02 -18.67
CA PRO A 33 30.57 22.07 -17.76
C PRO A 33 29.16 22.52 -17.38
N LEU A 34 28.30 21.53 -17.14
CA LEU A 34 27.01 21.77 -16.53
C LEU A 34 27.25 22.16 -15.07
N THR A 35 27.10 23.43 -14.71
CA THR A 35 27.20 23.90 -13.32
C THR A 35 25.81 24.10 -12.74
N ASN A 36 25.69 23.97 -11.41
CA ASN A 36 24.39 24.09 -10.75
C ASN A 36 23.75 25.45 -11.03
N ASN A 37 24.52 26.54 -10.94
CA ASN A 37 24.06 27.88 -11.27
C ASN A 37 23.57 28.02 -12.72
N ARG A 38 24.28 27.42 -13.69
CA ARG A 38 23.88 27.47 -15.11
C ARG A 38 22.56 26.72 -15.34
N VAL A 39 22.36 25.60 -14.67
CA VAL A 39 21.10 24.84 -14.71
C VAL A 39 19.98 25.64 -14.04
N ARG A 40 20.21 26.22 -12.86
CA ARG A 40 19.20 27.06 -12.17
C ARG A 40 18.75 28.25 -13.02
N VAL A 41 19.70 29.00 -13.59
CA VAL A 41 19.38 30.12 -14.49
C VAL A 41 18.56 29.66 -15.68
N TRP A 42 18.99 28.60 -16.36
CA TRP A 42 18.27 28.05 -17.51
C TRP A 42 16.86 27.60 -17.13
N LEU A 43 16.71 26.85 -16.04
CA LEU A 43 15.42 26.38 -15.54
C LEU A 43 14.50 27.56 -15.21
N ARG A 44 14.99 28.58 -14.52
CA ARG A 44 14.23 29.78 -14.17
C ARG A 44 13.72 30.50 -15.42
N GLU A 45 14.57 30.67 -16.43
CA GLU A 45 14.20 31.28 -17.71
C GLU A 45 13.14 30.46 -18.45
N GLN A 46 13.28 29.13 -18.49
CA GLN A 46 12.31 28.27 -19.15
C GLN A 46 10.97 28.25 -18.43
N VAL A 47 10.97 28.18 -17.10
CA VAL A 47 9.75 28.22 -16.28
C VAL A 47 9.06 29.57 -16.43
N ALA A 48 9.80 30.67 -16.34
CA ALA A 48 9.28 32.02 -16.57
C ALA A 48 8.70 32.18 -17.99
N SER A 49 9.36 31.61 -19.00
CA SER A 49 8.91 31.61 -20.39
C SER A 49 7.61 30.81 -20.59
N ILE A 50 7.50 29.62 -19.98
CA ILE A 50 6.31 28.77 -20.11
C ILE A 50 5.10 29.43 -19.44
N LEU A 51 5.32 30.07 -18.29
CA LEU A 51 4.27 30.64 -17.45
C LEU A 51 3.95 32.10 -17.76
N GLN A 52 4.77 32.77 -18.58
CA GLN A 52 4.70 34.21 -18.84
C GLN A 52 4.75 35.05 -17.54
N SER A 53 5.52 34.59 -16.54
CA SER A 53 5.66 35.24 -15.23
C SER A 53 7.14 35.50 -14.91
N PRO A 54 7.52 36.72 -14.51
CA PRO A 54 8.90 37.04 -14.15
C PRO A 54 9.29 36.61 -12.72
N ALA A 55 8.32 36.25 -11.87
CA ALA A 55 8.55 35.96 -10.46
C ALA A 55 8.56 34.43 -10.20
N ILE A 56 9.66 33.78 -10.58
CA ILE A 56 9.90 32.36 -10.28
C ILE A 56 10.94 32.27 -9.18
N LYS A 57 10.59 31.61 -8.07
CA LYS A 57 11.51 31.29 -6.99
C LYS A 57 12.09 29.90 -7.20
N ASP A 58 13.32 29.70 -6.74
CA ASP A 58 14.04 28.46 -7.01
C ASP A 58 13.69 27.32 -6.04
N ASP A 59 13.12 27.67 -4.87
CA ASP A 59 12.78 26.79 -3.75
C ASP A 59 11.29 26.44 -3.67
N GLU A 60 10.46 27.02 -4.54
CA GLU A 60 9.03 26.71 -4.61
C GLU A 60 8.74 25.56 -5.59
N PRO A 61 7.80 24.65 -5.26
CA PRO A 61 7.41 23.57 -6.15
C PRO A 61 6.87 24.07 -7.50
N PHE A 62 7.20 23.35 -8.58
CA PHE A 62 6.69 23.65 -9.93
C PHE A 62 5.15 23.70 -10.00
N SER A 63 4.46 22.92 -9.16
CA SER A 63 2.99 22.87 -9.05
C SER A 63 2.38 24.18 -8.57
N ASN A 64 3.08 24.96 -7.74
CA ASN A 64 2.58 26.25 -7.25
C ASN A 64 2.36 27.24 -8.39
N TYR A 65 3.08 27.04 -9.49
CA TYR A 65 2.97 27.86 -10.68
C TYR A 65 2.03 27.27 -11.74
N GLY A 66 1.39 26.13 -11.48
CA GLY A 66 0.56 25.43 -12.47
C GLY A 66 1.35 24.88 -13.66
N LEU A 67 2.67 24.66 -13.50
CA LEU A 67 3.53 24.19 -14.57
C LEU A 67 3.17 22.75 -14.94
N ARG A 68 2.97 22.49 -16.23
CA ARG A 68 2.77 21.13 -16.75
C ARG A 68 4.11 20.44 -16.96
N PRO A 69 4.41 19.32 -16.28
CA PRO A 69 5.75 18.71 -16.28
C PRO A 69 6.32 18.41 -17.66
N ARG A 70 5.48 17.91 -18.58
CA ARG A 70 5.89 17.49 -19.93
C ARG A 70 6.56 18.63 -20.73
N GLN A 71 6.09 19.87 -20.58
CA GLN A 71 6.62 20.99 -21.35
C GLN A 71 8.06 21.34 -20.96
N LEU A 72 8.35 21.34 -19.66
CA LEU A 72 9.69 21.61 -19.15
C LEU A 72 10.62 20.41 -19.43
N ILE A 73 10.16 19.18 -19.26
CA ILE A 73 10.96 17.97 -19.58
C ILE A 73 11.36 17.95 -21.05
N THR A 74 10.46 18.20 -22.00
CA THR A 74 10.83 18.21 -23.43
C THR A 74 11.88 19.27 -23.76
N ARG A 75 11.79 20.48 -23.17
CA ARG A 75 12.82 21.50 -23.34
C ARG A 75 14.14 21.09 -22.69
N LEU A 76 14.09 20.40 -21.56
CA LEU A 76 15.25 19.92 -20.82
C LEU A 76 15.99 18.82 -21.61
N GLU A 77 15.26 17.87 -22.20
CA GLU A 77 15.83 16.84 -23.08
C GLU A 77 16.52 17.45 -24.30
N GLN A 78 15.90 18.45 -24.92
CA GLN A 78 16.49 19.17 -26.05
C GLN A 78 17.76 19.91 -25.66
N TRP A 79 17.77 20.55 -24.49
CA TRP A 79 18.93 21.29 -24.01
C TRP A 79 20.09 20.38 -23.59
N LEU A 80 19.80 19.31 -22.85
CA LEU A 80 20.79 18.35 -22.37
C LEU A 80 21.21 17.33 -23.43
N LYS A 81 20.48 17.23 -24.55
CA LYS A 81 20.66 16.21 -25.60
C LYS A 81 20.68 14.78 -25.03
N ARG A 82 19.89 14.53 -23.99
CA ARG A 82 19.71 13.21 -23.36
C ARG A 82 18.26 13.00 -22.99
N ARG A 83 17.84 11.74 -22.94
CA ARG A 83 16.50 11.36 -22.46
C ARG A 83 16.37 11.69 -20.97
N CYS A 84 15.23 12.22 -20.57
CA CYS A 84 14.90 12.51 -19.18
C CYS A 84 13.66 11.70 -18.78
N MET A 85 13.66 11.17 -17.55
CA MET A 85 12.50 10.45 -17.06
C MET A 85 11.30 11.39 -16.91
N PRO A 86 10.08 10.99 -17.31
CA PRO A 86 8.87 11.81 -17.14
C PRO A 86 8.58 12.17 -15.67
N THR A 87 9.08 11.36 -14.73
CA THR A 87 8.89 11.52 -13.27
C THR A 87 9.82 12.56 -12.65
N MET A 88 10.83 13.04 -13.37
CA MET A 88 11.95 13.81 -12.80
C MET A 88 11.52 15.10 -12.08
N LEU A 89 10.45 15.78 -12.54
CA LEU A 89 9.91 16.98 -11.86
C LEU A 89 9.07 16.66 -10.62
N TYR A 90 8.75 15.39 -10.39
CA TYR A 90 8.12 14.91 -9.16
C TYR A 90 9.19 14.47 -8.15
N ASP A 91 10.25 13.82 -8.64
CA ASP A 91 11.42 13.44 -7.83
C ASP A 91 12.18 14.69 -7.32
N TYR A 92 12.23 15.74 -8.15
CA TYR A 92 12.89 17.01 -7.85
C TYR A 92 11.94 18.18 -8.09
N PRO A 93 11.06 18.51 -7.12
CA PRO A 93 9.92 19.41 -7.35
C PRO A 93 10.29 20.89 -7.48
N THR A 94 11.54 21.28 -7.25
CA THR A 94 12.00 22.68 -7.29
C THR A 94 13.17 22.85 -8.26
N ILE A 95 13.43 24.09 -8.67
CA ILE A 95 14.59 24.42 -9.52
C ILE A 95 15.89 24.02 -8.82
N ASP A 96 15.99 24.29 -7.51
CA ASP A 96 17.17 23.96 -6.73
C ASP A 96 17.45 22.46 -6.69
N LEU A 97 16.43 21.64 -6.39
CA LEU A 97 16.56 20.19 -6.33
C LEU A 97 16.86 19.58 -7.70
N LEU A 98 16.21 20.09 -8.75
CA LEU A 98 16.43 19.60 -10.11
C LEU A 98 17.83 19.97 -10.61
N ALA A 99 18.28 21.19 -10.36
CA ALA A 99 19.63 21.61 -10.72
C ALA A 99 20.72 20.80 -9.99
N GLU A 100 20.49 20.47 -8.72
CA GLU A 100 21.35 19.58 -7.95
C GLU A 100 21.44 18.17 -8.54
N HIS A 101 20.31 17.61 -8.97
CA HIS A 101 20.28 16.28 -9.61
C HIS A 101 20.95 16.25 -10.98
N LEU A 102 20.75 17.30 -11.79
CA LEU A 102 21.22 17.32 -13.18
C LEU A 102 22.74 17.49 -13.29
N VAL A 103 23.39 18.02 -12.26
CA VAL A 103 24.84 18.21 -12.21
C VAL A 103 25.48 17.02 -11.50
N PRO A 104 26.39 16.27 -12.15
CA PRO A 104 27.13 15.19 -11.50
C PRO A 104 27.89 15.73 -10.29
N GLN A 105 27.48 15.35 -9.08
CA GLN A 105 28.26 15.64 -7.88
C GLN A 105 29.22 14.47 -7.66
N HIS A 106 30.50 14.67 -8.00
CA HIS A 106 31.55 13.86 -7.40
C HIS A 106 31.69 14.33 -5.95
N GLU A 107 31.28 13.48 -5.01
CA GLU A 107 31.30 13.70 -3.56
C GLU A 107 30.34 14.81 -3.06
N ALA A 108 29.17 14.42 -2.52
CA ALA A 108 28.47 15.11 -1.42
C ALA A 108 26.97 14.74 -1.20
N ARG A 109 26.43 13.65 -1.78
CA ARG A 109 25.12 13.14 -1.35
C ARG A 109 25.02 11.62 -1.26
N SER A 110 25.96 11.06 -0.51
CA SER A 110 25.74 9.84 0.29
C SER A 110 25.07 10.15 1.64
N GLN A 111 24.57 11.38 1.88
CA GLN A 111 24.07 11.84 3.19
C GLN A 111 22.54 11.97 3.28
N LEU A 112 21.81 11.09 2.61
CA LEU A 112 20.64 10.47 3.25
C LEU A 112 20.88 8.96 3.36
N SER A 113 22.12 8.58 3.70
CA SER A 113 22.34 7.29 4.33
C SER A 113 21.55 7.27 5.63
N PRO A 114 20.79 6.21 5.96
CA PRO A 114 20.22 6.00 7.29
C PRO A 114 21.28 5.83 8.40
N SER A 115 22.53 6.27 8.21
CA SER A 115 23.65 6.01 9.11
C SER A 115 23.65 6.86 10.39
N LEU A 116 22.52 7.43 10.77
CA LEU A 116 22.32 8.09 12.08
C LEU A 116 21.39 7.30 13.00
N LEU A 117 20.81 6.20 12.54
CA LEU A 117 20.07 5.33 13.44
C LEU A 117 21.05 4.36 14.09
N PRO A 118 21.14 4.35 15.44
CA PRO A 118 21.93 3.35 16.13
C PRO A 118 21.45 1.95 15.73
N PRO A 119 22.31 0.91 15.86
CA PRO A 119 21.86 -0.47 15.77
C PRO A 119 20.64 -0.62 16.69
N THR A 120 19.51 -0.98 16.10
CA THR A 120 18.33 -1.34 16.88
C THR A 120 18.32 -2.86 16.88
N GLU A 121 18.38 -3.45 18.07
CA GLU A 121 18.05 -4.86 18.21
C GLU A 121 16.67 -5.07 17.58
N PRO A 122 16.50 -6.10 16.71
CA PRO A 122 15.20 -6.40 16.14
C PRO A 122 14.19 -6.54 17.28
N GLY A 123 13.14 -5.72 17.27
CA GLY A 123 12.08 -5.82 18.27
C GLY A 123 11.38 -7.18 18.17
N GLU A 124 10.68 -7.56 19.25
CA GLU A 124 9.88 -8.79 19.30
C GLU A 124 9.05 -8.97 18.00
N PRO A 125 9.24 -10.09 17.27
CA PRO A 125 8.45 -10.40 16.09
C PRO A 125 6.98 -10.60 16.45
N ILE A 126 6.07 -10.19 15.57
CA ILE A 126 4.62 -10.25 15.81
C ILE A 126 4.01 -11.31 14.90
N ALA A 127 3.36 -12.31 15.47
CA ALA A 127 2.66 -13.35 14.74
C ALA A 127 1.26 -12.89 14.31
N ILE A 128 0.85 -13.22 13.09
CA ILE A 128 -0.53 -13.18 12.63
C ILE A 128 -1.13 -14.55 12.90
N VAL A 129 -2.06 -14.63 13.86
CA VAL A 129 -2.63 -15.91 14.34
C VAL A 129 -4.05 -16.18 13.87
N GLY A 130 -4.78 -15.14 13.47
CA GLY A 130 -6.13 -15.27 12.89
C GLY A 130 -6.41 -14.18 11.87
N ILE A 131 -7.29 -14.48 10.92
CA ILE A 131 -7.68 -13.61 9.81
C ILE A 131 -9.20 -13.66 9.64
N GLY A 132 -9.83 -12.49 9.60
CA GLY A 132 -11.21 -12.32 9.13
C GLY A 132 -11.22 -11.36 7.94
N CYS A 133 -12.00 -11.67 6.90
CA CYS A 133 -12.17 -10.75 5.77
C CYS A 133 -13.52 -10.85 5.05
N ARG A 134 -13.89 -9.74 4.41
CA ARG A 134 -14.96 -9.60 3.43
C ARG A 134 -14.43 -8.77 2.28
N PHE A 135 -14.21 -9.40 1.14
CA PHE A 135 -13.74 -8.77 -0.08
C PHE A 135 -14.68 -9.12 -1.25
N PRO A 136 -14.67 -8.31 -2.34
CA PRO A 136 -15.50 -8.56 -3.51
C PRO A 136 -15.30 -9.96 -4.12
N GLY A 137 -16.31 -10.42 -4.87
CA GLY A 137 -16.25 -11.72 -5.55
C GLY A 137 -16.49 -12.92 -4.63
N GLY A 138 -17.21 -12.71 -3.51
CA GLY A 138 -17.53 -13.78 -2.55
C GLY A 138 -16.37 -14.18 -1.64
N ALA A 139 -15.29 -13.39 -1.58
CA ALA A 139 -14.15 -13.63 -0.69
C ALA A 139 -14.49 -13.24 0.76
N ASN A 140 -15.31 -14.07 1.41
CA ASN A 140 -15.86 -13.85 2.75
C ASN A 140 -15.13 -14.61 3.88
N SER A 141 -13.95 -15.13 3.61
CA SER A 141 -13.10 -15.83 4.59
C SER A 141 -11.66 -15.89 4.06
N PRO A 142 -10.64 -16.14 4.90
CA PRO A 142 -9.27 -16.36 4.42
C PRO A 142 -9.19 -17.48 3.37
N THR A 143 -9.97 -18.55 3.53
CA THR A 143 -10.04 -19.66 2.57
C THR A 143 -10.68 -19.25 1.24
N ALA A 144 -11.84 -18.58 1.28
CA ALA A 144 -12.51 -18.12 0.05
C ALA A 144 -11.66 -17.09 -0.69
N PHE A 145 -11.00 -16.20 0.05
CA PHE A 145 -10.09 -15.23 -0.55
C PHE A 145 -8.86 -15.88 -1.17
N TRP A 146 -8.28 -16.90 -0.53
CA TRP A 146 -7.19 -17.67 -1.09
C TRP A 146 -7.58 -18.35 -2.41
N GLN A 147 -8.75 -18.99 -2.46
CA GLN A 147 -9.27 -19.61 -3.68
C GLN A 147 -9.45 -18.60 -4.81
N LEU A 148 -10.04 -17.43 -4.51
CA LEU A 148 -10.21 -16.33 -5.47
C LEU A 148 -8.87 -15.90 -6.09
N LEU A 149 -7.83 -15.79 -5.26
CA LEU A 149 -6.49 -15.40 -5.68
C LEU A 149 -5.80 -16.49 -6.53
N GLN A 150 -5.91 -17.76 -6.14
CA GLN A 150 -5.36 -18.89 -6.90
C GLN A 150 -5.99 -18.99 -8.29
N ASP A 151 -7.31 -18.81 -8.37
CA ASP A 151 -8.06 -18.88 -9.62
C ASP A 151 -7.88 -17.63 -10.51
N GLY A 152 -7.17 -16.60 -10.04
CA GLY A 152 -6.89 -15.39 -10.80
C GLY A 152 -8.15 -14.59 -11.14
N VAL A 153 -9.12 -14.53 -10.22
CA VAL A 153 -10.41 -13.87 -10.44
C VAL A 153 -10.28 -12.34 -10.42
N ASP A 154 -10.89 -11.69 -11.42
CA ASP A 154 -11.22 -10.25 -11.46
C ASP A 154 -12.62 -10.07 -10.85
N ALA A 155 -12.69 -9.49 -9.66
CA ALA A 155 -13.90 -9.33 -8.86
C ALA A 155 -14.61 -7.98 -9.09
N ILE A 156 -14.25 -7.25 -10.16
CA ILE A 156 -14.85 -5.96 -10.49
C ILE A 156 -16.18 -6.16 -11.23
N THR A 157 -17.21 -5.47 -10.76
CA THR A 157 -18.57 -5.50 -11.32
C THR A 157 -19.07 -4.10 -11.63
N GLU A 158 -20.20 -3.99 -12.34
CA GLU A 158 -20.88 -2.70 -12.51
C GLU A 158 -21.47 -2.27 -11.15
N VAL A 159 -21.51 -0.96 -10.89
CA VAL A 159 -22.09 -0.40 -9.66
C VAL A 159 -23.49 -1.00 -9.42
N PRO A 160 -23.73 -1.67 -8.27
CA PRO A 160 -25.02 -2.25 -7.95
C PRO A 160 -26.13 -1.20 -7.86
N ALA A 161 -27.34 -1.59 -8.26
CA ALA A 161 -28.50 -0.68 -8.30
C ALA A 161 -28.94 -0.19 -6.91
N ASP A 162 -28.54 -0.88 -5.84
CA ASP A 162 -28.82 -0.52 -4.45
C ASP A 162 -27.81 0.51 -3.87
N ARG A 163 -26.73 0.86 -4.60
CA ARG A 163 -25.76 1.89 -4.19
C ARG A 163 -26.17 3.28 -4.68
N TRP A 164 -26.17 3.47 -6.00
CA TRP A 164 -26.64 4.70 -6.66
C TRP A 164 -26.93 4.43 -8.14
N ASP A 165 -27.74 5.28 -8.76
CA ASP A 165 -27.98 5.20 -10.20
C ASP A 165 -26.72 5.61 -10.97
N VAL A 166 -26.01 4.61 -11.51
CA VAL A 166 -24.80 4.81 -12.31
C VAL A 166 -25.11 5.40 -13.69
N GLN A 167 -26.29 5.16 -14.26
CA GLN A 167 -26.65 5.66 -15.59
C GLN A 167 -26.87 7.19 -15.57
N GLU A 168 -27.39 7.73 -14.47
CA GLU A 168 -27.55 9.17 -14.30
C GLU A 168 -26.21 9.92 -14.19
N ARG A 169 -25.15 9.24 -13.74
CA ARG A 169 -23.86 9.87 -13.41
C ARG A 169 -22.74 9.50 -14.37
N PHE A 170 -22.84 8.41 -15.11
CA PHE A 170 -21.78 7.97 -16.01
C PHE A 170 -21.61 8.92 -17.19
N ASN A 171 -20.40 9.47 -17.34
CA ASN A 171 -20.02 10.22 -18.54
C ASN A 171 -18.50 10.15 -18.76
N THR A 172 -18.09 9.78 -19.97
CA THR A 172 -16.68 9.73 -20.34
C THR A 172 -16.05 11.12 -20.45
N ASP A 173 -16.86 12.16 -20.68
CA ASP A 173 -16.43 13.55 -20.60
C ASP A 173 -16.32 14.01 -19.15
N ARG A 174 -15.07 14.00 -18.65
CA ARG A 174 -14.70 14.46 -17.31
C ARG A 174 -15.00 15.94 -17.07
N SER A 175 -15.36 16.75 -18.07
CA SER A 175 -15.76 18.15 -17.87
C SER A 175 -17.19 18.28 -17.32
N VAL A 176 -18.07 17.33 -17.62
CA VAL A 176 -19.50 17.35 -17.24
C VAL A 176 -19.66 17.35 -15.72
N PRO A 177 -20.26 18.39 -15.09
CA PRO A 177 -20.44 18.45 -13.64
C PRO A 177 -21.16 17.21 -13.09
N GLY A 178 -20.68 16.69 -11.96
CA GLY A 178 -21.29 15.51 -11.31
C GLY A 178 -21.04 14.17 -12.02
N ALA A 179 -20.28 14.15 -13.12
CA ALA A 179 -19.99 12.92 -13.85
C ALA A 179 -18.97 12.01 -13.17
N VAL A 180 -19.21 10.71 -13.30
CA VAL A 180 -18.26 9.62 -12.99
C VAL A 180 -17.78 9.02 -14.30
N VAL A 181 -16.46 8.84 -14.45
CA VAL A 181 -15.85 8.39 -15.72
C VAL A 181 -15.98 6.87 -15.96
N THR A 182 -16.36 6.13 -14.92
CA THR A 182 -16.44 4.67 -14.91
C THR A 182 -17.75 4.23 -14.28
N ARG A 183 -18.19 3.03 -14.65
CA ARG A 183 -19.37 2.35 -14.08
C ARG A 183 -18.98 1.15 -13.23
N TRP A 184 -17.68 0.95 -13.00
CA TRP A 184 -17.12 -0.25 -12.43
C TRP A 184 -16.61 -0.02 -11.00
N GLY A 185 -16.68 -1.05 -10.17
CA GLY A 185 -16.19 -1.08 -8.80
C GLY A 185 -16.10 -2.50 -8.25
N GLY A 186 -15.38 -2.69 -7.15
CA GLY A 186 -15.48 -3.91 -6.35
C GLY A 186 -16.49 -3.68 -5.23
N PHE A 187 -17.49 -4.56 -5.10
CA PHE A 187 -18.58 -4.40 -4.14
C PHE A 187 -18.74 -5.63 -3.28
N LEU A 188 -19.15 -5.42 -2.03
CA LEU A 188 -19.61 -6.47 -1.15
C LEU A 188 -21.11 -6.71 -1.37
N ASP A 189 -21.50 -7.96 -1.28
CA ASP A 189 -22.91 -8.35 -1.23
C ASP A 189 -23.48 -8.12 0.17
N ASP A 190 -24.81 -7.98 0.27
CA ASP A 190 -25.56 -8.04 1.53
C ASP A 190 -25.09 -7.07 2.63
N ILE A 191 -24.57 -5.89 2.26
CA ILE A 191 -24.07 -4.89 3.23
C ILE A 191 -25.15 -4.33 4.17
N ASP A 192 -26.43 -4.55 3.85
CA ASP A 192 -27.57 -4.18 4.68
C ASP A 192 -27.93 -5.26 5.72
N GLN A 193 -27.42 -6.48 5.57
CA GLN A 193 -27.64 -7.60 6.49
C GLN A 193 -26.69 -7.56 7.70
N PHE A 194 -27.16 -8.02 8.87
CA PHE A 194 -26.39 -8.07 10.12
C PHE A 194 -27.12 -8.89 11.19
N ASP A 195 -26.44 -9.83 11.85
CA ASP A 195 -26.99 -10.54 13.03
C ASP A 195 -26.91 -9.68 14.29
N ASN A 196 -27.82 -8.70 14.40
CA ASN A 196 -27.86 -7.81 15.54
C ASN A 196 -28.14 -8.51 16.87
N GLY A 197 -28.93 -9.59 16.86
CA GLY A 197 -29.28 -10.38 18.04
C GLY A 197 -28.06 -11.05 18.65
N PHE A 198 -27.17 -11.58 17.80
CA PHE A 198 -25.90 -12.17 18.23
C PHE A 198 -25.05 -11.18 19.03
N PHE A 199 -24.97 -9.92 18.60
CA PHE A 199 -24.20 -8.87 19.27
C PHE A 199 -24.97 -8.11 20.36
N GLY A 200 -26.20 -8.51 20.68
CA GLY A 200 -27.03 -7.83 21.68
C GLY A 200 -27.46 -6.41 21.28
N ILE A 201 -27.51 -6.12 19.98
CA ILE A 201 -27.84 -4.81 19.42
C ILE A 201 -29.32 -4.78 19.03
N SER A 202 -30.04 -3.74 19.45
CA SER A 202 -31.46 -3.60 19.10
C SER A 202 -31.66 -3.37 17.60
N PRO A 203 -32.78 -3.80 16.99
CA PRO A 203 -33.07 -3.51 15.58
C PRO A 203 -33.03 -2.02 15.25
N ARG A 204 -33.45 -1.17 16.19
CA ARG A 204 -33.44 0.29 16.02
C ARG A 204 -32.02 0.84 15.97
N GLU A 205 -31.13 0.38 16.83
CA GLU A 205 -29.73 0.77 16.80
C GLU A 205 -29.03 0.25 15.55
N ALA A 206 -29.23 -1.02 15.19
CA ALA A 206 -28.64 -1.64 14.00
C ALA A 206 -28.98 -0.87 12.71
N ALA A 207 -30.23 -0.39 12.59
CA ALA A 207 -30.66 0.42 11.46
C ALA A 207 -29.95 1.79 11.38
N CYS A 208 -29.39 2.29 12.47
CA CYS A 208 -28.60 3.53 12.50
C CYS A 208 -27.09 3.29 12.36
N MET A 209 -26.62 2.05 12.44
CA MET A 209 -25.20 1.75 12.35
C MET A 209 -24.70 1.78 10.91
N ASP A 210 -23.62 2.53 10.68
CA ASP A 210 -22.82 2.43 9.47
C ASP A 210 -22.53 0.95 9.19
N PRO A 211 -22.85 0.43 7.98
CA PRO A 211 -22.58 -0.95 7.63
C PRO A 211 -21.13 -1.38 7.87
N GLN A 212 -20.15 -0.46 7.80
CA GLN A 212 -18.77 -0.76 8.17
C GLN A 212 -18.65 -1.25 9.62
N GLN A 213 -19.38 -0.66 10.57
CA GLN A 213 -19.38 -1.09 11.98
C GLN A 213 -19.97 -2.49 12.15
N ARG A 214 -21.03 -2.80 11.39
CA ARG A 214 -21.72 -4.11 11.43
C ARG A 214 -20.82 -5.22 10.89
N ILE A 215 -20.26 -5.01 9.70
CA ILE A 215 -19.36 -5.98 9.06
C ILE A 215 -18.08 -6.15 9.89
N LEU A 216 -17.54 -5.09 10.50
CA LEU A 216 -16.39 -5.21 11.40
C LEU A 216 -16.68 -6.09 12.62
N LEU A 217 -17.88 -6.04 13.20
CA LEU A 217 -18.24 -6.90 14.34
C LEU A 217 -18.21 -8.39 13.96
N GLU A 218 -18.83 -8.74 12.84
CA GLU A 218 -18.83 -10.11 12.30
C GLU A 218 -17.41 -10.56 11.95
N THR A 219 -16.68 -9.72 11.21
CA THR A 219 -15.31 -10.03 10.77
C THR A 219 -14.35 -10.16 11.96
N ALA A 220 -14.54 -9.38 13.03
CA ALA A 220 -13.74 -9.48 14.24
C ALA A 220 -13.99 -10.79 14.97
N TRP A 221 -15.26 -11.18 15.12
CA TRP A 221 -15.64 -12.47 15.70
C TRP A 221 -14.95 -13.62 14.96
N GLU A 222 -15.10 -13.64 13.63
CA GLU A 222 -14.51 -14.68 12.78
C GLU A 222 -12.99 -14.68 12.79
N ALA A 223 -12.34 -13.51 12.91
CA ALA A 223 -10.88 -13.44 13.04
C ALA A 223 -10.39 -14.11 14.34
N PHE A 224 -11.16 -13.98 15.43
CA PHE A 224 -10.86 -14.68 16.69
C PHE A 224 -11.18 -16.18 16.63
N GLU A 225 -12.27 -16.58 15.97
CA GLU A 225 -12.56 -18.00 15.70
C GLU A 225 -11.46 -18.64 14.84
N ASP A 226 -11.01 -17.95 13.79
CA ASP A 226 -9.90 -18.39 12.94
C ASP A 226 -8.59 -18.48 13.75
N ALA A 227 -8.39 -17.60 14.74
CA ALA A 227 -7.26 -17.69 15.67
C ALA A 227 -7.37 -18.86 16.67
N GLY A 228 -8.54 -19.51 16.79
CA GLY A 228 -8.80 -20.49 17.84
C GLY A 228 -8.88 -19.89 19.24
N ILE A 229 -9.13 -18.57 19.35
CA ILE A 229 -9.17 -17.84 20.61
C ILE A 229 -10.64 -17.55 20.98
N PRO A 230 -11.18 -18.13 22.07
CA PRO A 230 -12.53 -17.81 22.51
C PRO A 230 -12.60 -16.35 22.97
N VAL A 231 -13.28 -15.49 22.21
CA VAL A 231 -13.28 -14.04 22.47
C VAL A 231 -13.83 -13.69 23.86
N ASP A 232 -14.77 -14.48 24.39
CA ASP A 232 -15.31 -14.30 25.75
C ASP A 232 -14.25 -14.45 26.85
N GLN A 233 -13.13 -15.14 26.58
CA GLN A 233 -12.00 -15.25 27.51
C GLN A 233 -11.09 -14.01 27.50
N LEU A 234 -11.26 -13.11 26.53
CA LEU A 234 -10.52 -11.86 26.40
C LEU A 234 -11.25 -10.67 27.04
N ALA A 235 -12.44 -10.85 27.59
CA ALA A 235 -13.16 -9.81 28.32
C ALA A 235 -12.32 -9.27 29.50
N GLY A 236 -12.25 -7.95 29.64
CA GLY A 236 -11.44 -7.23 30.63
C GLY A 236 -9.93 -7.25 30.38
N SER A 237 -9.46 -7.86 29.29
CA SER A 237 -8.03 -7.96 28.97
C SER A 237 -7.51 -6.72 28.23
N GLN A 238 -6.18 -6.57 28.19
CA GLN A 238 -5.48 -5.53 27.43
C GLN A 238 -5.43 -5.83 25.93
N THR A 239 -6.53 -6.26 25.31
CA THR A 239 -6.62 -6.41 23.85
C THR A 239 -6.79 -5.03 23.21
N GLY A 240 -5.86 -4.67 22.31
CA GLY A 240 -5.95 -3.42 21.54
C GLY A 240 -6.76 -3.60 20.24
N VAL A 241 -7.37 -2.52 19.76
CA VAL A 241 -8.15 -2.46 18.52
C VAL A 241 -7.69 -1.29 17.66
N PHE A 242 -7.21 -1.59 16.45
CA PHE A 242 -6.63 -0.59 15.54
C PHE A 242 -7.25 -0.73 14.15
N VAL A 243 -8.13 0.19 13.78
CA VAL A 243 -8.87 0.11 12.50
C VAL A 243 -8.50 1.28 11.59
N GLY A 244 -8.08 0.97 10.36
CA GLY A 244 -7.91 1.96 9.31
C GLY A 244 -9.21 2.23 8.54
N SER A 245 -9.61 3.49 8.44
CA SER A 245 -10.69 3.95 7.56
C SER A 245 -10.55 5.46 7.35
N TRP A 246 -11.21 5.99 6.32
CA TRP A 246 -11.12 7.42 5.96
C TRP A 246 -12.49 8.08 5.67
N LEU A 247 -13.55 7.29 5.48
CA LEU A 247 -14.89 7.79 5.17
C LEU A 247 -15.97 7.13 6.01
N SER A 248 -17.00 7.92 6.32
CA SER A 248 -18.31 7.43 6.75
C SER A 248 -19.37 8.08 5.87
N ASP A 249 -19.56 7.51 4.67
CA ASP A 249 -20.59 7.95 3.72
C ASP A 249 -21.99 7.82 4.35
N TYR A 250 -22.21 6.73 5.09
CA TYR A 250 -23.46 6.49 5.79
C TYR A 250 -23.73 7.56 6.85
N GLY A 251 -22.73 7.86 7.68
CA GLY A 251 -22.83 8.88 8.70
C GLY A 251 -23.06 10.28 8.13
N GLN A 252 -22.40 10.62 7.02
CA GLN A 252 -22.65 11.88 6.31
C GLN A 252 -24.10 11.97 5.81
N SER A 253 -24.65 10.88 5.26
CA SER A 253 -26.04 10.83 4.82
C SER A 253 -27.01 11.02 5.99
N GLN A 254 -26.83 10.28 7.09
CA GLN A 254 -27.70 10.37 8.26
C GLN A 254 -27.64 11.76 8.93
N LEU A 255 -26.45 12.30 9.13
CA LEU A 255 -26.26 13.62 9.75
C LEU A 255 -26.75 14.77 8.84
N GLY A 256 -26.90 14.52 7.54
CA GLY A 256 -27.55 15.45 6.61
C GLY A 256 -29.08 15.51 6.75
N MET A 257 -29.71 14.48 7.32
CA MET A 257 -31.17 14.38 7.51
C MET A 257 -31.57 14.78 8.93
N LEU A 258 -31.48 16.08 9.24
CA LEU A 258 -31.63 16.61 10.62
C LEU A 258 -32.90 16.14 11.34
N ASP A 259 -34.03 16.04 10.64
CA ASP A 259 -35.32 15.62 11.22
C ASP A 259 -35.40 14.11 11.52
N GLN A 260 -34.45 13.32 11.02
CA GLN A 260 -34.34 11.86 11.24
C GLN A 260 -33.29 11.50 12.30
N ILE A 261 -32.61 12.50 12.89
CA ILE A 261 -31.59 12.25 13.91
C ILE A 261 -32.26 11.75 15.19
N ASP A 262 -31.88 10.54 15.61
CA ASP A 262 -32.26 9.97 16.89
C ASP A 262 -31.03 9.68 17.77
N THR A 263 -31.24 9.02 18.92
CA THR A 263 -30.17 8.78 19.90
C THR A 263 -29.05 7.87 19.39
N TYR A 264 -29.28 7.05 18.35
CA TYR A 264 -28.32 6.08 17.83
C TYR A 264 -27.53 6.61 16.65
N VAL A 265 -28.03 7.63 15.93
CA VAL A 265 -27.33 8.23 14.79
C VAL A 265 -25.92 8.67 15.18
N GLY A 266 -25.75 9.26 16.36
CA GLY A 266 -24.44 9.67 16.86
C GLY A 266 -23.43 8.51 16.95
N THR A 267 -23.79 7.40 17.60
CA THR A 267 -22.90 6.23 17.75
C THR A 267 -22.81 5.38 16.48
N GLY A 268 -23.80 5.47 15.60
CA GLY A 268 -23.83 4.78 14.32
C GLY A 268 -23.04 5.48 13.21
N SER A 269 -22.76 6.79 13.34
CA SER A 269 -22.22 7.61 12.23
C SER A 269 -20.76 8.04 12.37
N VAL A 270 -20.18 8.02 13.57
CA VAL A 270 -18.83 8.55 13.79
C VAL A 270 -17.76 7.50 13.50
N LEU A 271 -16.64 7.93 12.89
CA LEU A 271 -15.55 7.03 12.51
C LEU A 271 -14.93 6.30 13.70
N SER A 272 -14.75 6.96 14.85
CA SER A 272 -14.12 6.35 16.03
C SER A 272 -14.84 5.09 16.53
N LEU A 273 -16.13 4.94 16.21
CA LEU A 273 -16.92 3.78 16.61
C LEU A 273 -16.61 2.53 15.78
N LEU A 274 -15.86 2.64 14.67
CA LEU A 274 -15.36 1.46 13.95
C LEU A 274 -14.42 0.60 14.81
N ALA A 275 -13.59 1.24 15.65
CA ALA A 275 -12.75 0.52 16.62
C ALA A 275 -13.46 0.38 17.97
N ASN A 276 -14.01 1.47 18.50
CA ASN A 276 -14.53 1.49 19.87
C ASN A 276 -15.72 0.55 20.08
N ARG A 277 -16.51 0.28 19.03
CA ARG A 277 -17.62 -0.67 19.14
C ARG A 277 -17.13 -2.11 19.27
N LEU A 278 -16.00 -2.46 18.66
CA LEU A 278 -15.38 -3.79 18.83
C LEU A 278 -14.90 -3.95 20.29
N SER A 279 -14.19 -2.95 20.82
CA SER A 279 -13.77 -2.96 22.21
C SER A 279 -14.95 -3.01 23.18
N TYR A 280 -16.02 -2.28 22.90
CA TYR A 280 -17.24 -2.31 23.70
C TYR A 280 -17.94 -3.68 23.65
N ALA A 281 -18.11 -4.25 22.45
CA ALA A 281 -18.85 -5.49 22.26
C ALA A 281 -18.14 -6.70 22.89
N PHE A 282 -16.81 -6.71 22.91
CA PHE A 282 -16.00 -7.81 23.42
C PHE A 282 -15.32 -7.51 24.78
N ASP A 283 -15.65 -6.37 25.39
CA ASP A 283 -15.07 -5.89 26.66
C ASP A 283 -13.53 -5.81 26.65
N PHE A 284 -12.94 -5.26 25.59
CA PHE A 284 -11.48 -5.07 25.49
C PHE A 284 -11.03 -3.75 26.13
N HIS A 285 -9.98 -3.80 26.95
CA HIS A 285 -9.49 -2.67 27.76
C HIS A 285 -8.13 -2.11 27.28
N GLY A 286 -7.61 -2.61 26.15
CA GLY A 286 -6.42 -2.05 25.49
C GLY A 286 -6.73 -0.78 24.68
N PRO A 287 -5.72 -0.18 24.01
CA PRO A 287 -5.92 0.99 23.15
C PRO A 287 -6.93 0.69 22.03
N SER A 288 -7.88 1.59 21.83
CA SER A 288 -8.88 1.49 20.76
C SER A 288 -8.87 2.76 19.92
N MET A 289 -8.54 2.65 18.64
CA MET A 289 -8.44 3.82 17.77
C MET A 289 -8.69 3.52 16.31
N VAL A 290 -9.14 4.58 15.62
CA VAL A 290 -9.26 4.62 14.18
C VAL A 290 -8.20 5.56 13.62
N THR A 291 -7.51 5.12 12.57
CA THR A 291 -6.54 5.95 11.85
C THR A 291 -7.04 6.27 10.46
N ASP A 292 -7.03 7.56 10.11
CA ASP A 292 -7.24 8.04 8.76
C ASP A 292 -5.92 8.60 8.20
N THR A 293 -5.33 7.84 7.32
CA THR A 293 -4.22 8.25 6.45
C THR A 293 -4.56 7.95 4.99
N ALA A 294 -5.85 8.07 4.64
CA ALA A 294 -6.40 7.67 3.35
C ALA A 294 -6.09 6.21 2.99
N CYS A 295 -5.52 5.94 1.81
CA CYS A 295 -5.25 4.59 1.31
C CYS A 295 -4.25 3.77 2.15
N SER A 296 -3.43 4.42 2.98
CA SER A 296 -2.49 3.72 3.87
C SER A 296 -3.06 3.38 5.25
N SER A 297 -4.30 3.78 5.55
CA SER A 297 -4.91 3.74 6.88
C SER A 297 -4.77 2.38 7.57
N SER A 298 -5.17 1.29 6.91
CA SER A 298 -5.07 -0.05 7.52
C SER A 298 -3.64 -0.51 7.80
N LEU A 299 -2.68 -0.15 6.95
CA LEU A 299 -1.28 -0.52 7.16
C LEU A 299 -0.64 0.32 8.28
N VAL A 300 -1.07 1.58 8.44
CA VAL A 300 -0.70 2.41 9.59
C VAL A 300 -1.32 1.87 10.88
N ALA A 301 -2.59 1.46 10.86
CA ALA A 301 -3.25 0.82 12.00
C ALA A 301 -2.52 -0.46 12.43
N LEU A 302 -2.13 -1.31 11.48
CA LEU A 302 -1.31 -2.50 11.70
C LEU A 302 0.07 -2.15 12.30
N HIS A 303 0.73 -1.12 11.79
CA HIS A 303 2.00 -0.65 12.37
C HIS A 303 1.83 -0.26 13.84
N LEU A 304 0.79 0.52 14.17
CA LEU A 304 0.51 0.96 15.55
C LEU A 304 0.16 -0.22 16.46
N ALA A 305 -0.60 -1.20 15.97
CA ALA A 305 -0.90 -2.42 16.71
C ALA A 305 0.38 -3.20 17.06
N CYS A 306 1.29 -3.36 16.09
CA CYS A 306 2.61 -3.97 16.35
C CYS A 306 3.42 -3.17 17.39
N GLN A 307 3.38 -1.83 17.34
CA GLN A 307 4.06 -1.01 18.37
C GLN A 307 3.42 -1.22 19.75
N SER A 308 2.10 -1.22 19.85
CA SER A 308 1.38 -1.41 21.11
C SER A 308 1.68 -2.75 21.77
N ILE A 309 1.81 -3.82 20.98
CA ILE A 309 2.24 -5.14 21.50
C ILE A 309 3.70 -5.10 21.97
N ARG A 310 4.59 -4.46 21.21
CA ARG A 310 6.03 -4.35 21.55
C ARG A 310 6.29 -3.50 22.78
N THR A 311 5.51 -2.43 23.00
CA THR A 311 5.61 -1.58 24.20
C THR A 311 4.87 -2.17 25.39
N GLY A 312 4.10 -3.25 25.21
CA GLY A 312 3.34 -3.92 26.26
C GLY A 312 2.02 -3.23 26.62
N GLU A 313 1.58 -2.25 25.83
CA GLU A 313 0.25 -1.63 25.98
C GLU A 313 -0.88 -2.59 25.60
N SER A 314 -0.60 -3.50 24.64
CA SER A 314 -1.52 -4.56 24.24
C SER A 314 -0.90 -5.95 24.45
N SER A 315 -1.66 -6.91 24.97
CA SER A 315 -1.24 -8.33 25.01
C SER A 315 -1.55 -9.04 23.69
N ILE A 316 -2.70 -8.73 23.12
CA ILE A 316 -3.21 -9.15 21.82
C ILE A 316 -3.69 -7.88 21.11
N ALA A 317 -3.59 -7.81 19.78
CA ALA A 317 -4.23 -6.72 19.04
C ALA A 317 -5.05 -7.25 17.88
N LEU A 318 -6.25 -6.68 17.72
CA LEU A 318 -7.06 -6.81 16.51
C LEU A 318 -6.76 -5.60 15.64
N ALA A 319 -6.29 -5.82 14.41
CA ALA A 319 -5.86 -4.74 13.54
C ALA A 319 -6.26 -4.95 12.08
N GLY A 320 -6.58 -3.87 11.37
CA GLY A 320 -6.92 -3.96 9.96
C GLY A 320 -7.61 -2.70 9.44
N GLY A 321 -8.67 -2.85 8.66
CA GLY A 321 -9.41 -1.70 8.14
C GLY A 321 -10.70 -2.05 7.41
N SER A 322 -11.45 -1.00 7.09
CA SER A 322 -12.74 -1.07 6.39
C SER A 322 -12.86 0.03 5.35
N ASN A 323 -13.60 -0.25 4.28
CA ASN A 323 -14.03 0.71 3.28
C ASN A 323 -15.34 0.27 2.65
N LEU A 324 -16.33 1.16 2.56
CA LEU A 324 -17.56 0.94 1.79
C LEU A 324 -17.84 2.13 0.88
N LEU A 325 -18.50 1.87 -0.24
CA LEU A 325 -18.82 2.85 -1.26
C LEU A 325 -20.32 3.10 -1.22
N LEU A 326 -20.77 4.06 -0.39
CA LEU A 326 -22.20 4.34 -0.19
C LEU A 326 -22.63 5.67 -0.80
N SER A 327 -21.67 6.46 -1.29
CA SER A 327 -21.91 7.73 -1.97
C SER A 327 -21.08 7.87 -3.26
N PRO A 328 -21.64 8.43 -4.34
CA PRO A 328 -20.89 8.71 -5.56
C PRO A 328 -19.94 9.92 -5.42
N ALA A 329 -19.97 10.65 -4.29
CA ALA A 329 -19.25 11.92 -4.14
C ALA A 329 -17.74 11.81 -4.45
N PHE A 330 -17.07 10.81 -3.88
CA PHE A 330 -15.64 10.59 -4.16
C PHE A 330 -15.37 9.93 -5.51
N ALA A 331 -16.31 9.16 -6.05
CA ALA A 331 -16.20 8.67 -7.43
C ALA A 331 -16.22 9.84 -8.44
N ILE A 332 -17.04 10.86 -8.20
CA ILE A 332 -17.06 12.11 -8.97
C ILE A 332 -15.74 12.86 -8.78
N ASN A 333 -15.31 13.07 -7.53
CA ASN A 333 -14.05 13.77 -7.24
C ASN A 333 -12.85 13.13 -7.96
N PHE A 334 -12.67 11.81 -7.80
CA PHE A 334 -11.55 11.08 -8.38
C PHE A 334 -11.65 10.94 -9.91
N SER A 335 -12.87 10.99 -10.47
CA SER A 335 -13.06 11.15 -11.92
C SER A 335 -12.52 12.49 -12.41
N LYS A 336 -12.75 13.59 -11.67
CA LYS A 336 -12.18 14.92 -11.98
C LYS A 336 -10.67 14.97 -11.77
N ALA A 337 -10.17 14.29 -10.73
CA ALA A 337 -8.74 14.21 -10.42
C ALA A 337 -7.93 13.34 -11.40
N ARG A 338 -8.60 12.62 -12.32
CA ARG A 338 -7.95 11.75 -13.32
C ARG A 338 -7.17 10.58 -12.73
N VAL A 339 -7.60 10.08 -11.57
CA VAL A 339 -6.98 8.92 -10.92
C VAL A 339 -7.77 7.63 -11.11
N LEU A 340 -9.03 7.71 -11.55
CA LEU A 340 -9.85 6.54 -11.87
C LEU A 340 -9.64 6.05 -13.29
N SER A 341 -9.52 4.73 -13.42
CA SER A 341 -9.52 4.00 -14.67
C SER A 341 -10.91 3.98 -15.31
N PRO A 342 -11.08 4.43 -16.56
CA PRO A 342 -12.36 4.41 -17.26
C PRO A 342 -12.93 3.01 -17.51
N ASP A 343 -12.07 2.00 -17.70
CA ASP A 343 -12.48 0.61 -17.94
C ASP A 343 -12.57 -0.24 -16.67
N GLY A 344 -12.33 0.38 -15.51
CA GLY A 344 -12.57 -0.23 -14.21
C GLY A 344 -11.50 -1.21 -13.75
N ARG A 345 -10.28 -1.19 -14.30
CA ARG A 345 -9.25 -2.17 -13.92
C ARG A 345 -7.99 -1.50 -13.41
N CYS A 346 -7.45 -2.02 -12.31
CA CYS A 346 -6.08 -1.68 -11.89
C CYS A 346 -5.11 -2.46 -12.79
N LYS A 347 -4.64 -1.84 -13.88
CA LYS A 347 -3.68 -2.45 -14.82
C LYS A 347 -2.25 -2.23 -14.33
N THR A 348 -1.98 -2.66 -13.11
CA THR A 348 -0.75 -2.38 -12.38
C THR A 348 0.48 -2.84 -13.16
N PHE A 349 1.45 -1.95 -13.36
CA PHE A 349 2.72 -2.14 -14.07
C PHE A 349 2.61 -2.35 -15.59
N ASP A 350 1.41 -2.36 -16.15
CA ASP A 350 1.15 -2.53 -17.58
C ASP A 350 1.27 -1.19 -18.35
N ALA A 351 1.59 -1.24 -19.63
CA ALA A 351 1.64 -0.07 -20.52
C ALA A 351 0.30 0.67 -20.65
N ARG A 352 -0.82 -0.01 -20.35
CA ARG A 352 -2.19 0.51 -20.38
C ARG A 352 -2.66 1.10 -19.03
N ALA A 353 -1.79 1.14 -18.02
CA ALA A 353 -2.07 1.74 -16.71
C ALA A 353 -2.64 3.17 -16.85
N ASP A 354 -3.91 3.37 -16.49
CA ASP A 354 -4.67 4.61 -16.68
C ASP A 354 -5.47 5.05 -15.44
N GLY A 355 -5.20 4.44 -14.29
CA GLY A 355 -5.86 4.70 -13.01
C GLY A 355 -6.21 3.42 -12.25
N TYR A 356 -6.86 3.59 -11.10
CA TYR A 356 -7.40 2.49 -10.31
C TYR A 356 -8.93 2.44 -10.39
N VAL A 357 -9.50 1.33 -9.91
CA VAL A 357 -10.93 1.17 -9.65
C VAL A 357 -11.19 1.17 -8.14
N ARG A 358 -12.23 1.87 -7.68
CA ARG A 358 -12.58 1.91 -6.25
C ARG A 358 -13.21 0.57 -5.84
N SER A 359 -13.02 0.17 -4.58
CA SER A 359 -13.62 -1.04 -4.06
C SER A 359 -14.01 -0.95 -2.59
N GLU A 360 -14.96 -1.78 -2.21
CA GLU A 360 -15.38 -2.09 -0.86
C GLU A 360 -14.55 -3.24 -0.27
N GLY A 361 -14.46 -3.30 1.06
CA GLY A 361 -13.93 -4.46 1.77
C GLY A 361 -13.59 -4.18 3.22
N VAL A 362 -13.57 -5.27 4.01
CA VAL A 362 -13.18 -5.27 5.42
C VAL A 362 -12.17 -6.39 5.65
N GLY A 363 -11.09 -6.10 6.36
CA GLY A 363 -10.11 -7.11 6.74
C GLY A 363 -9.57 -6.83 8.14
N LEU A 364 -9.44 -7.88 8.94
CA LEU A 364 -8.91 -7.84 10.29
C LEU A 364 -7.96 -9.02 10.51
N VAL A 365 -6.90 -8.79 11.27
CA VAL A 365 -5.97 -9.83 11.72
C VAL A 365 -5.80 -9.77 13.23
N VAL A 366 -5.65 -10.93 13.84
CA VAL A 366 -5.31 -11.08 15.26
C VAL A 366 -3.79 -11.21 15.40
N LEU A 367 -3.21 -10.37 16.24
CA LEU A 367 -1.78 -10.23 16.41
C LEU A 367 -1.35 -10.59 17.83
N LYS A 368 -0.28 -11.38 17.94
CA LYS A 368 0.39 -11.74 19.20
C LYS A 368 1.89 -11.56 19.08
N ARG A 369 2.60 -11.43 20.22
CA ARG A 369 4.04 -11.66 20.24
C ARG A 369 4.32 -13.06 19.71
N LEU A 370 5.32 -13.24 18.85
CA LEU A 370 5.65 -14.56 18.32
C LEU A 370 5.99 -15.55 19.44
N SER A 371 6.72 -15.11 20.47
CA SER A 371 7.01 -15.93 21.65
C SER A 371 5.75 -16.43 22.36
N GLN A 372 4.72 -15.57 22.48
CA GLN A 372 3.44 -15.94 23.08
C GLN A 372 2.65 -16.87 22.18
N ALA A 373 2.63 -16.60 20.86
CA ALA A 373 1.92 -17.45 19.92
C ALA A 373 2.46 -18.88 19.88
N LEU A 374 3.79 -19.03 19.95
CA LEU A 374 4.44 -20.33 20.08
C LEU A 374 4.16 -21.01 21.43
N ALA A 375 4.08 -20.23 22.51
CA ALA A 375 3.78 -20.75 23.84
C ALA A 375 2.34 -21.26 23.97
N ASP A 376 1.41 -20.63 23.25
CA ASP A 376 -0.01 -20.97 23.25
C ASP A 376 -0.38 -22.00 22.17
N ASP A 377 0.61 -22.50 21.41
CA ASP A 377 0.43 -23.42 20.27
C ASP A 377 -0.54 -22.87 19.20
N ASP A 378 -0.51 -21.54 18.99
CA ASP A 378 -1.33 -20.92 17.98
C ASP A 378 -0.87 -21.34 16.57
N ARG A 379 -1.83 -21.45 15.65
CA ARG A 379 -1.52 -21.40 14.22
C ARG A 379 -0.95 -20.02 13.87
N ILE A 380 0.12 -19.99 13.08
CA ILE A 380 0.77 -18.75 12.63
C ILE A 380 0.75 -18.71 11.10
N TYR A 381 0.05 -17.74 10.52
CA TYR A 381 0.05 -17.52 9.07
C TYR A 381 1.37 -16.92 8.57
N ALA A 382 1.84 -15.89 9.27
CA ALA A 382 3.09 -15.19 8.97
C ALA A 382 3.58 -14.40 10.19
N VAL A 383 4.84 -13.95 10.12
CA VAL A 383 5.49 -13.15 11.16
C VAL A 383 5.84 -11.77 10.62
N ILE A 384 5.33 -10.73 11.26
CA ILE A 384 5.71 -9.34 11.00
C ILE A 384 7.03 -9.04 11.73
N ARG A 385 8.09 -8.82 10.95
CA ARG A 385 9.44 -8.52 11.43
C ARG A 385 9.65 -7.05 11.69
N GLY A 386 8.97 -6.19 10.94
CA GLY A 386 9.16 -4.75 11.04
C GLY A 386 8.14 -3.98 10.22
N GLY A 387 8.10 -2.68 10.43
CA GLY A 387 7.33 -1.77 9.61
C GLY A 387 7.71 -0.32 9.86
N VAL A 388 7.41 0.53 8.90
CA VAL A 388 7.68 1.97 8.93
C VAL A 388 6.48 2.71 8.38
N VAL A 389 6.13 3.79 9.05
CA VAL A 389 5.27 4.85 8.51
C VAL A 389 6.16 6.06 8.25
N HIS A 390 6.03 6.66 7.07
CA HIS A 390 6.82 7.79 6.61
C HIS A 390 5.93 8.81 5.90
N GLN A 391 6.51 9.95 5.49
CA GLN A 391 5.77 11.03 4.83
C GLN A 391 6.54 11.51 3.60
N ASP A 392 5.82 11.70 2.49
CA ASP A 392 6.37 12.12 1.20
C ASP A 392 7.01 13.53 1.22
N GLY A 393 6.71 14.33 2.22
CA GLY A 393 7.19 15.69 2.40
C GLY A 393 6.63 16.66 1.37
N LEU A 394 7.50 17.56 0.91
CA LEU A 394 7.17 18.53 -0.13
C LEU A 394 7.25 17.86 -1.51
N THR A 395 6.11 17.76 -2.19
CA THR A 395 6.01 17.15 -3.53
C THR A 395 5.40 18.12 -4.55
N ASN A 396 5.43 17.73 -5.83
CA ASN A 396 4.88 18.52 -6.94
C ASN A 396 3.33 18.40 -7.01
N GLY A 397 2.66 18.83 -5.95
CA GLY A 397 1.21 18.73 -5.72
C GLY A 397 0.88 17.72 -4.63
N ILE A 398 -0.15 17.98 -3.82
CA ILE A 398 -0.43 17.22 -2.59
C ILE A 398 -0.62 15.70 -2.79
N MET A 399 -1.09 15.29 -3.98
CA MET A 399 -1.29 13.87 -4.33
C MET A 399 -0.11 13.25 -5.10
N ALA A 400 0.95 14.00 -5.38
CA ALA A 400 2.10 13.49 -6.09
C ALA A 400 2.96 12.63 -5.15
N PRO A 401 3.33 11.39 -5.55
CA PRO A 401 4.18 10.54 -4.74
C PRO A 401 5.63 11.03 -4.73
N ASN A 402 6.41 10.61 -3.72
CA ASN A 402 7.84 10.91 -3.62
C ASN A 402 8.70 9.64 -3.61
N ARG A 403 9.46 9.42 -4.71
CA ARG A 403 10.37 8.28 -4.83
C ARG A 403 11.39 8.21 -3.70
N HIS A 404 12.02 9.33 -3.34
CA HIS A 404 13.06 9.36 -2.31
C HIS A 404 12.51 9.05 -0.92
N ALA A 405 11.28 9.49 -0.62
CA ALA A 405 10.60 9.11 0.62
C ALA A 405 10.30 7.60 0.66
N GLN A 406 9.85 7.02 -0.46
CA GLN A 406 9.64 5.57 -0.57
C GLN A 406 10.95 4.78 -0.40
N GLU A 407 12.05 5.21 -1.03
CA GLU A 407 13.37 4.60 -0.84
C GLU A 407 13.84 4.67 0.62
N ALA A 408 13.71 5.82 1.27
CA ALA A 408 14.08 6.01 2.67
C ALA A 408 13.24 5.12 3.61
N MET A 409 11.93 5.05 3.36
CA MET A 409 11.00 4.18 4.08
C MET A 409 11.39 2.71 3.94
N LEU A 410 11.63 2.24 2.72
CA LEU A 410 12.03 0.85 2.44
C LEU A 410 13.35 0.51 3.16
N ARG A 411 14.40 1.33 3.00
CA ARG A 411 15.69 1.10 3.68
C ARG A 411 15.52 1.03 5.20
N LEU A 412 14.71 1.91 5.77
CA LEU A 412 14.44 1.92 7.20
C LEU A 412 13.65 0.68 7.65
N ALA A 413 12.69 0.22 6.85
CA ALA A 413 11.86 -0.94 7.18
C ALA A 413 12.70 -2.22 7.24
N TYR A 414 13.55 -2.45 6.23
CA TYR A 414 14.45 -3.61 6.19
C TYR A 414 15.55 -3.54 7.25
N HIS A 415 16.10 -2.35 7.50
CA HIS A 415 17.03 -2.14 8.62
C HIS A 415 16.39 -2.51 9.97
N ARG A 416 15.18 -2.02 10.26
CA ARG A 416 14.44 -2.34 11.50
C ARG A 416 14.03 -3.82 11.59
N ALA A 417 13.77 -4.45 10.46
CA ALA A 417 13.45 -5.89 10.41
C ALA A 417 14.70 -6.77 10.61
N GLY A 418 15.90 -6.22 10.45
CA GLY A 418 17.16 -6.98 10.43
C GLY A 418 17.24 -7.91 9.22
N ILE A 419 16.75 -7.45 8.06
CA ILE A 419 16.73 -8.23 6.81
C ILE A 419 17.49 -7.47 5.73
N ALA A 420 18.36 -8.16 5.00
CA ALA A 420 19.03 -7.56 3.85
C ALA A 420 18.03 -7.38 2.69
N PRO A 421 17.99 -6.21 2.02
CA PRO A 421 17.06 -5.97 0.90
C PRO A 421 17.12 -7.05 -0.20
N GLU A 422 18.29 -7.58 -0.50
CA GLU A 422 18.50 -8.65 -1.48
C GLU A 422 17.80 -9.97 -1.10
N ASP A 423 17.59 -10.25 0.20
CA ASP A 423 16.94 -11.48 0.70
C ASP A 423 15.40 -11.46 0.52
N VAL A 424 14.83 -10.30 0.15
CA VAL A 424 13.37 -10.11 0.04
C VAL A 424 12.85 -10.70 -1.25
N ASN A 425 11.99 -11.72 -1.16
CA ASN A 425 11.57 -12.50 -2.33
C ASN A 425 10.41 -11.87 -3.09
N TYR A 426 9.48 -11.23 -2.39
CA TYR A 426 8.25 -10.69 -2.98
C TYR A 426 7.86 -9.33 -2.39
N ILE A 427 7.28 -8.46 -3.21
CA ILE A 427 6.64 -7.22 -2.78
C ILE A 427 5.20 -7.18 -3.23
N GLU A 428 4.30 -7.11 -2.26
CA GLU A 428 2.94 -6.63 -2.48
C GLU A 428 2.96 -5.11 -2.54
N ALA A 429 2.94 -4.59 -3.77
CA ALA A 429 3.04 -3.17 -4.03
C ALA A 429 1.74 -2.43 -3.69
N HIS A 430 1.87 -1.12 -3.47
CA HIS A 430 0.70 -0.25 -3.49
C HIS A 430 0.04 -0.29 -4.87
N GLY A 431 0.79 -0.22 -5.96
CA GLY A 431 0.42 -0.75 -7.28
C GLY A 431 -0.96 -0.36 -7.77
N THR A 432 -1.22 0.94 -7.96
CA THR A 432 -2.55 1.45 -8.30
C THR A 432 -2.86 1.43 -9.80
N GLY A 433 -1.94 1.00 -10.67
CA GLY A 433 -2.18 1.07 -12.11
C GLY A 433 -2.21 2.52 -12.62
N THR A 434 -1.56 3.43 -11.91
CA THR A 434 -1.50 4.84 -12.30
C THR A 434 -0.26 5.11 -13.14
N PHE A 435 -0.42 5.89 -14.20
CA PHE A 435 0.65 6.24 -15.13
C PHE A 435 1.91 6.81 -14.45
N LEU A 436 1.72 7.57 -13.36
CA LEU A 436 2.82 8.17 -12.60
C LEU A 436 3.27 7.33 -11.40
N GLY A 437 2.34 6.72 -10.67
CA GLY A 437 2.64 6.02 -9.42
C GLY A 437 3.44 4.75 -9.63
N ASP A 438 3.07 3.94 -10.62
CA ASP A 438 3.71 2.63 -10.87
C ASP A 438 5.20 2.77 -11.23
N PRO A 439 5.62 3.69 -12.12
CA PRO A 439 7.06 3.96 -12.34
C PRO A 439 7.79 4.46 -11.09
N ILE A 440 7.19 5.36 -10.31
CA ILE A 440 7.83 5.90 -9.09
C ILE A 440 8.05 4.80 -8.05
N GLU A 441 7.05 3.95 -7.84
CA GLU A 441 7.12 2.84 -6.90
C GLU A 441 8.17 1.80 -7.32
N THR A 442 8.14 1.36 -8.57
CA THR A 442 9.10 0.35 -9.07
C THR A 442 10.53 0.87 -9.07
N MET A 443 10.77 2.14 -9.38
CA MET A 443 12.10 2.75 -9.27
C MET A 443 12.60 2.80 -7.82
N ALA A 444 11.73 3.11 -6.85
CA ALA A 444 12.08 3.06 -5.44
C ALA A 444 12.39 1.63 -4.97
N LEU A 445 11.61 0.65 -5.41
CA LEU A 445 11.83 -0.77 -5.14
C LEU A 445 13.17 -1.23 -5.73
N GLY A 446 13.44 -0.99 -7.01
CA GLY A 446 14.69 -1.41 -7.66
C GLY A 446 15.92 -0.73 -7.04
N ALA A 447 15.83 0.54 -6.64
CA ALA A 447 16.92 1.26 -5.98
C ALA A 447 17.30 0.68 -4.60
N VAL A 448 16.38 -0.03 -3.93
CA VAL A 448 16.61 -0.61 -2.61
C VAL A 448 16.84 -2.12 -2.69
N LEU A 449 15.97 -2.84 -3.38
CA LEU A 449 15.94 -4.31 -3.46
C LEU A 449 16.76 -4.87 -4.61
N GLY A 450 16.90 -4.10 -5.70
CA GLY A 450 17.63 -4.50 -6.91
C GLY A 450 19.13 -4.22 -6.84
N ALA A 451 19.58 -3.27 -6.03
CA ALA A 451 20.95 -2.73 -6.06
C ALA A 451 22.08 -3.76 -5.87
N ASN A 452 21.83 -4.86 -5.14
CA ASN A 452 22.80 -5.94 -4.90
C ASN A 452 22.27 -7.30 -5.33
N ARG A 453 21.23 -7.34 -6.17
CA ARG A 453 20.58 -8.60 -6.56
C ARG A 453 21.29 -9.24 -7.75
N ASN A 454 21.28 -10.57 -7.76
CA ASN A 454 21.70 -11.34 -8.93
C ASN A 454 20.65 -11.14 -10.04
N GLU A 455 21.09 -10.86 -11.27
CA GLU A 455 20.21 -10.71 -12.45
C GLU A 455 19.30 -11.92 -12.67
N HIS A 456 19.72 -13.12 -12.24
CA HIS A 456 18.94 -14.37 -12.34
C HIS A 456 18.00 -14.63 -11.15
N ALA A 457 17.92 -13.69 -10.20
CA ALA A 457 16.99 -13.76 -9.08
C ALA A 457 16.37 -12.37 -8.89
N PRO A 458 15.40 -11.95 -9.73
CA PRO A 458 14.70 -10.68 -9.56
C PRO A 458 13.77 -10.72 -8.34
N CYS A 459 13.55 -9.57 -7.71
CA CYS A 459 12.54 -9.46 -6.66
C CYS A 459 11.16 -9.54 -7.33
N LEU A 460 10.34 -10.47 -6.87
CA LEU A 460 9.01 -10.65 -7.42
C LEU A 460 8.09 -9.54 -6.92
N ILE A 461 7.21 -9.05 -7.78
CA ILE A 461 6.27 -7.99 -7.42
C ILE A 461 4.85 -8.33 -7.89
N GLY A 462 3.87 -7.78 -7.18
CA GLY A 462 2.47 -7.93 -7.55
C GLY A 462 1.56 -6.95 -6.83
N SER A 463 0.26 -6.98 -7.17
CA SER A 463 -0.75 -6.22 -6.45
C SER A 463 -2.12 -6.91 -6.45
N VAL A 464 -2.69 -7.04 -5.25
CA VAL A 464 -4.05 -7.54 -4.99
C VAL A 464 -5.12 -6.66 -5.63
N LYS A 465 -4.80 -5.39 -5.91
CA LYS A 465 -5.74 -4.44 -6.53
C LYS A 465 -6.14 -4.85 -7.94
N THR A 466 -5.33 -5.68 -8.58
CA THR A 466 -5.65 -6.27 -9.89
C THR A 466 -6.80 -7.28 -9.81
N ASN A 467 -7.04 -7.90 -8.65
CA ASN A 467 -8.13 -8.85 -8.42
C ASN A 467 -9.39 -8.16 -7.88
N ILE A 468 -9.24 -7.36 -6.83
CA ILE A 468 -10.36 -6.85 -6.03
C ILE A 468 -10.47 -5.32 -6.03
N GLY A 469 -9.73 -4.63 -6.90
CA GLY A 469 -9.73 -3.17 -6.93
C GLY A 469 -9.03 -2.52 -5.73
N HIS A 470 -9.15 -1.19 -5.64
CA HIS A 470 -8.54 -0.43 -4.56
C HIS A 470 -9.53 -0.24 -3.40
N LEU A 471 -9.31 -1.01 -2.32
CA LEU A 471 -10.10 -0.98 -1.09
C LEU A 471 -9.85 0.25 -0.19
N GLU A 472 -9.24 1.30 -0.73
CA GLU A 472 -8.93 2.57 -0.04
C GLU A 472 -8.42 2.36 1.41
N GLY A 473 -9.22 2.70 2.44
CA GLY A 473 -8.84 2.53 3.85
C GLY A 473 -8.44 1.11 4.23
N ALA A 474 -9.00 0.08 3.59
CA ALA A 474 -8.71 -1.33 3.80
C ALA A 474 -7.67 -1.92 2.82
N ALA A 475 -7.07 -1.12 1.94
CA ALA A 475 -6.15 -1.64 0.92
C ALA A 475 -4.87 -2.27 1.49
N GLY A 476 -4.34 -1.72 2.58
CA GLY A 476 -3.13 -2.23 3.23
C GLY A 476 -3.34 -3.61 3.85
N VAL A 477 -4.45 -3.80 4.57
CA VAL A 477 -4.76 -5.11 5.19
C VAL A 477 -5.09 -6.17 4.15
N ALA A 478 -5.74 -5.83 3.03
CA ALA A 478 -5.98 -6.79 1.95
C ALA A 478 -4.67 -7.32 1.34
N GLY A 479 -3.70 -6.43 1.09
CA GLY A 479 -2.36 -6.83 0.64
C GLY A 479 -1.60 -7.66 1.68
N LEU A 480 -1.72 -7.29 2.96
CA LEU A 480 -1.10 -8.04 4.06
C LEU A 480 -1.69 -9.45 4.19
N ILE A 481 -3.01 -9.61 4.11
CA ILE A 481 -3.69 -10.92 4.17
C ILE A 481 -3.26 -11.78 2.97
N LYS A 482 -3.23 -11.22 1.75
CA LYS A 482 -2.72 -11.94 0.57
C LYS A 482 -1.30 -12.48 0.81
N VAL A 483 -0.38 -11.65 1.30
CA VAL A 483 0.99 -12.08 1.58
C VAL A 483 1.05 -13.12 2.69
N ALA A 484 0.27 -12.95 3.77
CA ALA A 484 0.22 -13.93 4.85
C ALA A 484 -0.25 -15.31 4.34
N LEU A 485 -1.27 -15.35 3.49
CA LEU A 485 -1.76 -16.58 2.86
C LEU A 485 -0.72 -17.18 1.90
N MET A 486 -0.07 -16.36 1.06
CA MET A 486 1.01 -16.82 0.17
C MET A 486 2.19 -17.43 0.95
N LEU A 487 2.57 -16.84 2.09
CA LEU A 487 3.62 -17.38 2.97
C LEU A 487 3.18 -18.68 3.64
N TYR A 488 1.94 -18.74 4.13
CA TYR A 488 1.37 -19.91 4.78
C TYR A 488 1.26 -21.11 3.82
N HIS A 489 0.72 -20.89 2.63
CA HIS A 489 0.60 -21.91 1.58
C HIS A 489 1.90 -22.15 0.81
N ARG A 490 2.90 -21.26 0.97
CA ARG A 490 4.19 -21.29 0.25
C ARG A 490 3.99 -21.28 -1.27
N GLU A 491 3.06 -20.47 -1.73
CA GLU A 491 2.66 -20.33 -3.14
C GLU A 491 2.55 -18.86 -3.53
N LEU A 492 2.87 -18.56 -4.78
CA LEU A 492 2.72 -17.25 -5.41
C LEU A 492 1.43 -17.24 -6.23
N VAL A 493 0.65 -16.17 -6.17
CA VAL A 493 -0.60 -15.99 -6.95
C VAL A 493 -0.40 -14.89 -8.01
N PRO A 494 -1.11 -14.97 -9.17
CA PRO A 494 -0.92 -14.03 -10.26
C PRO A 494 -1.37 -12.61 -9.91
N SER A 495 -0.68 -11.61 -10.46
CA SER A 495 -1.18 -10.24 -10.61
C SER A 495 -1.79 -10.09 -12.00
N LEU A 496 -3.04 -9.66 -12.06
CA LEU A 496 -3.82 -9.65 -13.30
C LEU A 496 -3.51 -8.44 -14.18
N HIS A 497 -3.95 -8.53 -15.44
CA HIS A 497 -3.93 -7.46 -16.44
C HIS A 497 -2.55 -6.96 -16.90
N PHE A 498 -1.47 -7.65 -16.50
CA PHE A 498 -0.12 -7.41 -17.01
C PHE A 498 0.09 -8.18 -18.32
N GLU A 499 -0.06 -7.49 -19.45
CA GLU A 499 0.12 -8.04 -20.81
C GLU A 499 1.34 -7.43 -21.52
N THR A 500 1.53 -6.13 -21.40
CA THR A 500 2.64 -5.40 -22.02
C THR A 500 3.35 -4.58 -20.94
N PRO A 501 4.63 -4.84 -20.65
CA PRO A 501 5.38 -4.09 -19.64
C PRO A 501 5.35 -2.59 -19.91
N ASN A 502 5.13 -1.79 -18.86
CA ASN A 502 5.13 -0.34 -18.99
C ASN A 502 6.50 0.17 -19.48
N PRO A 503 6.58 0.91 -20.61
CA PRO A 503 7.86 1.37 -21.19
C PRO A 503 8.60 2.42 -20.34
N HIS A 504 7.98 2.89 -19.25
CA HIS A 504 8.60 3.77 -18.26
C HIS A 504 9.20 3.02 -17.08
N ILE A 505 9.11 1.69 -17.05
CA ILE A 505 9.65 0.83 -15.99
C ILE A 505 10.72 -0.07 -16.59
N PRO A 506 12.02 0.17 -16.32
CA PRO A 506 13.09 -0.69 -16.81
C PRO A 506 13.24 -1.94 -15.92
N PHE A 507 12.30 -2.89 -16.00
CA PHE A 507 12.24 -4.07 -15.12
C PHE A 507 13.55 -4.84 -15.00
N GLU A 508 14.23 -5.08 -16.12
CA GLU A 508 15.52 -5.78 -16.16
C GLU A 508 16.59 -5.02 -15.36
N GLU A 509 16.73 -3.70 -15.57
CA GLU A 509 17.68 -2.85 -14.84
C GLU A 509 17.35 -2.73 -13.35
N LEU A 510 16.06 -2.85 -12.99
CA LEU A 510 15.59 -2.77 -11.61
C LEU A 510 15.65 -4.14 -10.90
N ALA A 511 15.97 -5.22 -11.61
CA ALA A 511 15.88 -6.60 -11.14
C ALA A 511 14.51 -6.92 -10.49
N LEU A 512 13.42 -6.54 -11.17
CA LEU A 512 12.03 -6.77 -10.74
C LEU A 512 11.28 -7.63 -11.76
N GLU A 513 10.44 -8.54 -11.27
CA GLU A 513 9.60 -9.40 -12.13
C GLU A 513 8.15 -9.43 -11.60
N VAL A 514 7.18 -9.19 -12.48
CA VAL A 514 5.75 -9.29 -12.13
C VAL A 514 5.32 -10.76 -12.11
N VAL A 515 4.69 -11.19 -11.02
CA VAL A 515 4.13 -12.55 -10.90
C VAL A 515 2.88 -12.68 -11.77
N GLN A 516 2.93 -13.51 -12.81
CA GLN A 516 1.83 -13.69 -13.78
C GLN A 516 1.09 -15.03 -13.65
N GLU A 517 1.64 -15.98 -12.88
CA GLU A 517 1.12 -17.34 -12.79
C GLU A 517 1.10 -17.83 -11.34
N HIS A 518 0.09 -18.64 -11.01
CA HIS A 518 0.04 -19.37 -9.76
C HIS A 518 1.10 -20.49 -9.76
N ARG A 519 2.02 -20.46 -8.79
CA ARG A 519 3.13 -21.43 -8.72
C ARG A 519 3.65 -21.60 -7.29
N ALA A 520 4.32 -22.71 -7.02
CA ALA A 520 5.03 -22.91 -5.76
C ALA A 520 6.05 -21.78 -5.54
N TRP A 521 6.07 -21.22 -4.34
CA TRP A 521 7.01 -20.16 -3.97
C TRP A 521 8.34 -20.78 -3.58
N GLN A 522 9.22 -20.98 -4.55
CA GLN A 522 10.58 -21.42 -4.29
C GLN A 522 11.39 -20.24 -3.72
N SER A 523 12.06 -20.45 -2.59
CA SER A 523 12.97 -19.46 -2.00
C SER A 523 14.39 -19.99 -2.03
N ASN A 524 15.31 -19.14 -2.48
CA ASN A 524 16.75 -19.40 -2.41
C ASN A 524 17.33 -19.02 -1.04
N HIS A 525 16.50 -18.48 -0.13
CA HIS A 525 16.86 -18.09 1.22
C HIS A 525 16.19 -19.00 2.25
N PRO A 526 16.76 -19.15 3.46
CA PRO A 526 16.23 -20.04 4.48
C PRO A 526 14.77 -19.76 4.87
N LEU A 527 14.35 -18.49 4.79
CA LEU A 527 12.99 -18.05 5.08
C LEU A 527 12.45 -17.17 3.95
N ARG A 528 11.24 -17.48 3.48
CA ARG A 528 10.48 -16.60 2.57
C ARG A 528 10.19 -15.28 3.24
N THR A 529 10.59 -14.19 2.59
CA THR A 529 10.40 -12.83 3.08
C THR A 529 9.66 -12.00 2.03
N ALA A 530 8.70 -11.21 2.49
CA ALA A 530 7.97 -10.28 1.64
C ALA A 530 7.75 -8.92 2.30
N GLY A 531 7.59 -7.90 1.47
CA GLY A 531 7.15 -6.57 1.89
C GLY A 531 5.74 -6.26 1.41
N VAL A 532 5.02 -5.42 2.16
CA VAL A 532 3.70 -4.89 1.79
C VAL A 532 3.75 -3.38 1.87
N SER A 533 3.42 -2.70 0.77
CA SER A 533 3.40 -1.23 0.67
C SER A 533 1.98 -0.69 0.57
N SER A 534 1.71 0.43 1.24
CA SER A 534 0.49 1.22 0.99
C SER A 534 0.72 2.71 1.15
N PHE A 535 0.28 3.50 0.16
CA PHE A 535 0.57 4.93 0.07
C PHE A 535 -0.73 5.74 0.07
N GLY A 536 -0.90 6.60 1.09
CA GLY A 536 -2.04 7.50 1.18
C GLY A 536 -1.86 8.70 0.24
N PHE A 537 -2.93 9.13 -0.43
CA PHE A 537 -2.85 10.28 -1.35
C PHE A 537 -2.51 11.61 -0.65
N GLY A 538 -2.56 11.67 0.68
CA GLY A 538 -2.06 12.80 1.49
C GLY A 538 -0.57 12.74 1.82
N GLY A 539 0.15 11.74 1.29
CA GLY A 539 1.59 11.58 1.42
C GLY A 539 2.06 10.73 2.61
N THR A 540 1.15 10.21 3.45
CA THR A 540 1.53 9.22 4.48
C THR A 540 1.68 7.85 3.83
N ILE A 541 2.92 7.35 3.81
CA ILE A 541 3.28 6.07 3.20
C ILE A 541 3.67 5.06 4.28
N ALA A 542 3.36 3.79 4.06
CA ALA A 542 3.68 2.72 5.00
C ALA A 542 4.24 1.49 4.27
N HIS A 543 5.15 0.79 4.95
CA HIS A 543 5.70 -0.48 4.51
C HIS A 543 5.86 -1.44 5.69
N MET A 544 5.43 -2.68 5.52
CA MET A 544 5.58 -3.76 6.51
C MET A 544 6.36 -4.94 5.92
N VAL A 545 7.18 -5.58 6.74
CA VAL A 545 8.04 -6.69 6.35
C VAL A 545 7.56 -7.96 7.05
N LEU A 546 7.21 -8.97 6.26
CA LEU A 546 6.68 -10.26 6.70
C LEU A 546 7.66 -11.38 6.35
N GLN A 547 7.68 -12.42 7.17
CA GLN A 547 8.39 -13.67 6.94
C GLN A 547 7.48 -14.87 7.18
N GLU A 548 7.81 -16.01 6.55
CA GLU A 548 7.13 -17.26 6.85
C GLU A 548 7.27 -17.66 8.32
N ALA A 549 6.26 -18.34 8.85
CA ALA A 549 6.25 -18.81 10.22
C ALA A 549 7.41 -19.81 10.46
N PRO A 550 7.98 -19.86 11.68
CA PRO A 550 8.93 -20.90 12.05
C PRO A 550 8.32 -22.27 11.80
N VAL A 551 9.10 -23.21 11.26
CA VAL A 551 8.65 -24.60 11.11
C VAL A 551 8.36 -25.14 12.50
N ALA A 552 7.11 -25.47 12.78
CA ALA A 552 6.77 -26.20 14.00
C ALA A 552 7.59 -27.50 14.00
N ASN A 553 8.31 -27.77 15.09
CA ASN A 553 8.84 -29.11 15.33
C ASN A 553 7.63 -30.02 15.44
N THR A 554 7.19 -30.60 14.33
CA THR A 554 6.27 -31.72 14.35
C THR A 554 6.98 -32.81 15.14
N LEU A 555 6.62 -32.92 16.42
CA LEU A 555 6.90 -34.11 17.21
C LEU A 555 6.37 -35.25 16.33
N ASN A 556 7.27 -36.12 15.89
CA ASN A 556 6.92 -37.33 15.17
C ASN A 556 5.81 -38.00 15.97
N ALA A 557 4.57 -37.88 15.49
CA ALA A 557 3.48 -38.70 15.98
C ALA A 557 3.95 -40.13 15.71
N SER A 558 4.28 -40.86 16.77
CA SER A 558 4.59 -42.26 16.64
C SER A 558 3.36 -42.95 16.06
N ASP A 559 3.55 -43.74 15.00
CA ASP A 559 2.57 -44.67 14.40
C ASP A 559 2.19 -45.80 15.38
N THR A 560 1.77 -45.45 16.57
CA THR A 560 1.15 -46.34 17.54
C THR A 560 -0.29 -45.90 17.62
N GLU A 561 -1.18 -46.55 16.86
CA GLU A 561 -2.63 -46.46 17.06
C GLU A 561 -2.94 -46.84 18.51
N PRO A 562 -3.31 -45.89 19.38
CA PRO A 562 -3.98 -46.25 20.62
C PRO A 562 -5.42 -46.65 20.24
N ASP A 563 -6.04 -47.57 20.98
CA ASP A 563 -7.51 -47.74 20.92
C ASP A 563 -8.16 -46.36 21.11
N GLU A 564 -8.69 -45.76 20.03
CA GLU A 564 -9.21 -44.39 20.09
C GLU A 564 -10.46 -44.35 20.99
N PRO A 565 -10.41 -43.63 22.13
CA PRO A 565 -11.60 -43.45 22.95
C PRO A 565 -12.67 -42.66 22.18
N PRO A 566 -13.96 -42.76 22.54
CA PRO A 566 -15.00 -41.96 21.90
C PRO A 566 -14.72 -40.46 22.07
N TYR A 567 -14.79 -39.70 20.97
CA TYR A 567 -14.63 -38.24 20.95
C TYR A 567 -15.98 -37.53 21.15
N LEU A 568 -15.96 -36.40 21.87
CA LEU A 568 -17.11 -35.51 22.02
C LEU A 568 -16.94 -34.29 21.11
N LEU A 569 -17.92 -34.03 20.24
CA LEU A 569 -17.96 -32.82 19.38
C LEU A 569 -19.08 -31.89 19.88
N PRO A 570 -18.79 -30.93 20.78
CA PRO A 570 -19.79 -29.97 21.24
C PRO A 570 -20.02 -28.89 20.17
N LEU A 571 -21.29 -28.55 19.94
CA LEU A 571 -21.72 -27.45 19.08
C LEU A 571 -22.62 -26.49 19.87
N SER A 572 -22.49 -25.19 19.62
CA SER A 572 -23.30 -24.15 20.27
C SER A 572 -23.56 -22.98 19.32
N ALA A 573 -24.72 -22.35 19.46
CA ALA A 573 -25.04 -21.09 18.79
C ALA A 573 -25.92 -20.21 19.70
N ARG A 574 -26.04 -18.92 19.38
CA ARG A 574 -26.87 -17.96 20.15
C ARG A 574 -28.36 -18.00 19.79
N SER A 575 -28.77 -18.80 18.81
CA SER A 575 -30.18 -18.99 18.44
C SER A 575 -30.46 -20.42 17.95
N PRO A 576 -31.71 -20.92 18.02
CA PRO A 576 -32.08 -22.23 17.47
C PRO A 576 -31.98 -22.34 15.94
N GLN A 577 -31.97 -21.23 15.21
CA GLN A 577 -31.82 -21.23 13.75
C GLN A 577 -30.35 -21.32 13.33
N ALA A 578 -29.43 -20.84 14.17
CA ALA A 578 -28.00 -20.89 13.93
C ALA A 578 -27.37 -22.23 14.38
N LEU A 579 -28.02 -22.97 15.28
CA LEU A 579 -27.65 -24.33 15.70
C LEU A 579 -28.28 -25.37 14.77
#